data_AF-X0V6K2-F1
#
_entry.id   AF-X0V6K2-F1
#
_cell.length_a   1.000
_cell.length_b   1.000
_cell.length_c   1.000
_cell.angle_alpha   90.00
_cell.angle_beta   90.00
_cell.angle_gamma   90.00
#
_symmetry.space_group_name_H-M   'P 1'
#
loop_
_entity.id
_entity.type
_entity.pdbx_description
1 polymer ?
#
loop_
_entity_poly.entity_id
_entity_poly.type
_entity_poly.pdbx_seq_one_letter_code
_entity_poly.pdbx_strand_id
1 'polypeptide(L)'
;NGQKIIGMEKVNCLTIVEDLREISEKYKEKDLDLALEAREVCHDYLVKEMKENYPCSRLEEKVNSVDVSIIGVEHTKEFFEKYKSFLEEKISQADAVILEDVIGGNFWDHEFYRKIGEIASSQQKKVYQTDTIRRLPGFVDLLQEVAGVSLIVLGFSVGLLGFGLGSLGGTSLGVYLFLGSHDGRALRYLIHKGSHYGLDNLLSYGYTDYRDATIADGIDKLCHENDGIKKFVCIHGNDHSEPIKKYLKNPTLRKIKRLTYLPFDLIASQPIR
;
A
#
# COMPACT_ATOMS: atom_id res chain seq x y z
N ASN A 1 42.52 -7.16 -27.78
CA ASN A 1 42.76 -7.60 -26.39
C ASN A 1 41.55 -7.27 -25.53
N GLY A 2 40.53 -8.13 -25.59
CA GLY A 2 39.34 -8.02 -24.75
C GLY A 2 39.61 -8.67 -23.40
N GLN A 3 39.77 -7.86 -22.36
CA GLN A 3 39.73 -8.34 -20.99
C GLN A 3 38.28 -8.33 -20.50
N LYS A 4 37.80 -9.54 -20.23
CA LYS A 4 36.55 -9.84 -19.54
C LYS A 4 36.69 -9.34 -18.10
N ILE A 5 35.97 -8.29 -17.73
CA ILE A 5 35.74 -7.95 -16.32
C ILE A 5 34.57 -8.82 -15.87
N ILE A 6 34.88 -9.97 -15.25
CA ILE A 6 33.90 -10.79 -14.53
C ILE A 6 34.42 -10.92 -13.11
N GLY A 7 33.71 -10.31 -12.17
CA GLY A 7 34.01 -10.38 -10.74
C GLY A 7 33.81 -9.06 -10.02
N MET A 8 32.64 -8.43 -10.15
CA MET A 8 32.21 -7.46 -9.14
C MET A 8 31.35 -8.24 -8.15
N GLU A 9 31.98 -8.71 -7.06
CA GLU A 9 31.27 -9.06 -5.84
C GLU A 9 30.40 -7.88 -5.42
N LYS A 10 29.23 -8.15 -4.81
CA LYS A 10 28.25 -7.15 -4.35
C LYS A 10 28.95 -5.94 -3.74
N VAL A 11 29.12 -4.88 -4.54
CA VAL A 11 29.76 -3.66 -4.07
C VAL A 11 28.76 -2.99 -3.15
N ASN A 12 29.14 -2.85 -1.88
CA ASN A 12 28.33 -2.12 -0.92
C ASN A 12 28.33 -0.64 -1.34
N CYS A 13 27.16 -0.10 -1.66
CA CYS A 13 27.02 1.27 -2.18
C CYS A 13 27.60 2.33 -1.22
N LEU A 14 27.62 2.05 0.09
CA LEU A 14 28.26 2.91 1.08
C LEU A 14 29.77 3.07 0.82
N THR A 15 30.43 1.99 0.38
CA THR A 15 31.86 1.98 0.09
C THR A 15 32.17 2.85 -1.13
N ILE A 16 31.31 2.84 -2.17
CA ILE A 16 31.49 3.68 -3.36
C ILE A 16 31.42 5.17 -3.00
N VAL A 17 30.49 5.56 -2.13
CA VAL A 17 30.32 6.97 -1.73
C VAL A 17 31.49 7.44 -0.86
N GLU A 18 31.96 6.59 0.06
CA GLU A 18 33.15 6.89 0.87
C GLU A 18 34.41 6.98 0.00
N ASP A 19 34.59 6.06 -0.96
CA ASP A 19 35.71 6.06 -1.90
C ASP A 19 35.69 7.32 -2.79
N LEU A 20 34.52 7.73 -3.30
CA LEU A 20 34.39 8.94 -4.12
C LEU A 20 34.67 10.21 -3.33
N ARG A 21 34.32 10.24 -2.04
CA ARG A 21 34.63 11.36 -1.14
C ARG A 21 36.12 11.42 -0.84
N GLU A 22 36.76 10.29 -0.56
CA GLU A 22 38.21 10.23 -0.31
C GLU A 22 39.01 10.61 -1.57
N ILE A 23 38.53 10.23 -2.76
CA ILE A 23 39.07 10.68 -4.04
C ILE A 23 38.88 12.19 -4.20
N SER A 24 37.70 12.74 -3.92
CA SER A 24 37.43 14.18 -3.99
C SER A 24 38.33 15.01 -3.05
N GLU A 25 38.66 14.52 -1.86
CA GLU A 25 39.51 15.23 -0.90
C GLU A 25 41.00 15.18 -1.30
N LYS A 26 41.41 14.19 -2.10
CA LYS A 26 42.81 13.92 -2.46
C LYS A 26 43.29 14.65 -3.72
N TYR A 27 42.39 15.07 -4.61
CA TYR A 27 42.76 15.60 -5.93
C TYR A 27 42.32 17.08 -6.11
N LYS A 28 43.23 17.94 -6.63
CA LYS A 28 43.04 19.40 -6.80
C LYS A 28 42.09 19.73 -7.96
N GLU A 29 41.55 20.96 -7.97
CA GLU A 29 40.52 21.54 -8.88
C GLU A 29 40.35 20.94 -10.30
N LYS A 30 41.40 20.52 -11.00
CA LYS A 30 41.29 19.92 -12.34
C LYS A 30 40.70 18.50 -12.36
N ASP A 31 40.72 17.83 -11.21
CA ASP A 31 40.13 16.52 -10.98
C ASP A 31 38.72 16.61 -10.36
N LEU A 32 38.26 17.83 -10.02
CA LEU A 32 36.93 18.05 -9.48
C LEU A 32 35.86 17.80 -10.54
N ASP A 33 36.07 18.25 -11.78
CA ASP A 33 35.14 18.01 -12.89
C ASP A 33 34.99 16.52 -13.19
N LEU A 34 36.12 15.78 -13.18
CA LEU A 34 36.13 14.32 -13.31
C LEU A 34 35.44 13.61 -12.14
N ALA A 35 35.61 14.10 -10.91
CA ALA A 35 34.93 13.57 -9.74
C ALA A 35 33.42 13.84 -9.78
N LEU A 36 33.00 15.01 -10.28
CA LEU A 36 31.59 15.36 -10.48
C LEU A 36 30.96 14.50 -11.58
N GLU A 37 31.65 14.31 -12.71
CA GLU A 37 31.20 13.43 -13.81
C GLU A 37 31.11 11.97 -13.34
N ALA A 38 32.12 11.47 -12.63
CA ALA A 38 32.10 10.12 -12.05
C ALA A 38 30.96 9.95 -11.03
N ARG A 39 30.71 10.97 -10.20
CA ARG A 39 29.59 10.97 -9.25
C ARG A 39 28.25 10.93 -9.98
N GLU A 40 28.08 11.68 -11.07
CA GLU A 40 26.86 11.67 -11.89
C GLU A 40 26.64 10.30 -12.54
N VAL A 41 27.68 9.71 -13.14
CA VAL A 41 27.61 8.37 -13.74
C VAL A 41 27.31 7.28 -12.71
N CYS A 42 27.96 7.32 -11.53
CA CYS A 42 27.68 6.38 -10.45
C CYS A 42 26.28 6.56 -9.88
N HIS A 43 25.81 7.81 -9.73
CA HIS A 43 24.45 8.10 -9.30
C HIS A 43 23.44 7.55 -10.30
N ASP A 44 23.62 7.78 -11.60
CA ASP A 44 22.73 7.27 -12.65
C ASP A 44 22.72 5.75 -12.73
N TYR A 45 23.88 5.11 -12.58
CA TYR A 45 23.98 3.66 -12.52
C TYR A 45 23.23 3.10 -11.29
N LEU A 46 23.44 3.68 -10.11
CA LEU A 46 22.77 3.25 -8.88
C LEU A 46 21.25 3.48 -8.96
N VAL A 47 20.82 4.63 -9.45
CA VAL A 47 19.39 4.93 -9.66
C VAL A 47 18.78 3.93 -10.63
N LYS A 48 19.48 3.60 -11.72
CA LYS A 48 19.03 2.60 -12.70
C LYS A 48 18.95 1.21 -12.08
N GLU A 49 20.00 0.76 -11.40
CA GLU A 49 20.03 -0.55 -10.74
C GLU A 49 18.96 -0.66 -9.66
N MET A 50 18.74 0.39 -8.86
CA MET A 50 17.69 0.44 -7.85
C MET A 50 16.30 0.44 -8.48
N LYS A 51 16.10 1.12 -9.62
CA LYS A 51 14.86 1.05 -10.38
C LYS A 51 14.64 -0.34 -10.96
N GLU A 52 15.67 -1.01 -11.45
CA GLU A 52 15.56 -2.35 -12.03
C GLU A 52 15.33 -3.42 -10.95
N ASN A 53 15.87 -3.22 -9.74
CA ASN A 53 15.81 -4.17 -8.62
C ASN A 53 14.79 -3.82 -7.53
N TYR A 54 13.89 -2.86 -7.76
CA TYR A 54 12.83 -2.54 -6.81
C TYR A 54 11.86 -3.73 -6.68
N PRO A 55 11.72 -4.35 -5.48
CA PRO A 55 11.09 -5.66 -5.35
C PRO A 55 9.56 -5.59 -5.24
N CYS A 56 9.01 -4.39 -5.04
CA CYS A 56 7.58 -4.18 -4.81
C CYS A 56 6.87 -3.65 -6.06
N SER A 57 5.54 -3.67 -6.03
CA SER A 57 4.68 -3.20 -7.11
C SER A 57 4.87 -1.72 -7.40
N ARG A 58 4.86 -1.39 -8.70
CA ARG A 58 4.96 -0.03 -9.23
C ARG A 58 3.94 0.11 -10.34
N LEU A 59 2.80 0.71 -10.02
CA LEU A 59 1.67 0.79 -10.94
C LEU A 59 1.46 2.24 -11.30
N GLU A 60 1.32 2.52 -12.58
CA GLU A 60 1.02 3.86 -13.08
C GLU A 60 -0.41 3.81 -13.63
N GLU A 61 -1.28 4.65 -13.09
CA GLU A 61 -2.70 4.71 -13.43
C GLU A 61 -3.11 6.14 -13.76
N LYS A 62 -4.19 6.29 -14.54
CA LYS A 62 -4.75 7.59 -14.87
C LYS A 62 -6.19 7.68 -14.34
N VAL A 63 -6.42 8.59 -13.40
CA VAL A 63 -7.70 8.76 -12.70
C VAL A 63 -8.19 10.17 -12.95
N ASN A 64 -9.31 10.35 -13.65
CA ASN A 64 -9.89 11.67 -13.97
C ASN A 64 -8.89 12.66 -14.60
N SER A 65 -8.02 12.16 -15.50
CA SER A 65 -6.92 12.91 -16.15
C SER A 65 -5.71 13.25 -15.27
N VAL A 66 -5.72 12.84 -14.01
CA VAL A 66 -4.58 12.95 -13.09
C VAL A 66 -3.75 11.67 -13.17
N ASP A 67 -2.43 11.82 -13.23
CA ASP A 67 -1.50 10.69 -13.22
C ASP A 67 -1.27 10.23 -11.77
N VAL A 68 -1.43 8.94 -11.49
CA VAL A 68 -1.32 8.36 -10.14
C VAL A 68 -0.30 7.23 -10.16
N SER A 69 0.82 7.43 -9.46
CA SER A 69 1.84 6.40 -9.26
C SER A 69 1.57 5.68 -7.94
N ILE A 70 1.28 4.38 -7.98
CA ILE A 70 0.97 3.52 -6.84
C ILE A 70 2.20 2.66 -6.54
N ILE A 71 2.88 2.96 -5.44
CA ILE A 71 4.16 2.36 -5.04
C ILE A 71 3.96 1.52 -3.78
N GLY A 72 4.11 0.21 -3.94
CA GLY A 72 4.13 -0.74 -2.83
C GLY A 72 5.45 -0.70 -2.06
N VAL A 73 5.43 -0.82 -0.74
CA VAL A 73 6.63 -0.84 0.11
C VAL A 73 6.58 -1.98 1.14
N GLU A 74 7.74 -2.33 1.69
CA GLU A 74 7.83 -3.06 2.96
C GLU A 74 8.05 -2.05 4.10
N HIS A 75 7.33 -2.21 5.21
CA HIS A 75 7.37 -1.28 6.34
C HIS A 75 8.58 -1.52 7.28
N THR A 76 9.74 -1.83 6.71
CA THR A 76 10.98 -2.08 7.47
C THR A 76 11.97 -0.94 7.31
N LYS A 77 12.84 -0.76 8.30
CA LYS A 77 13.90 0.26 8.25
C LYS A 77 14.88 -0.05 7.14
N GLU A 78 15.24 -1.31 6.97
CA GLU A 78 16.18 -1.81 5.97
C GLU A 78 15.68 -1.50 4.55
N PHE A 79 14.37 -1.72 4.31
CA PHE A 79 13.76 -1.37 3.03
C PHE A 79 13.82 0.13 2.78
N PHE A 80 13.46 0.95 3.78
CA PHE A 80 13.51 2.40 3.67
C PHE A 80 14.91 2.88 3.33
N GLU A 81 15.93 2.51 4.12
CA GLU A 81 17.30 2.97 3.90
C GLU A 81 17.84 2.51 2.53
N LYS A 82 17.53 1.27 2.13
CA LYS A 82 17.96 0.73 0.84
C LYS A 82 17.34 1.46 -0.34
N TYR A 83 16.06 1.83 -0.28
CA TYR A 83 15.32 2.42 -1.41
C TYR A 83 14.98 3.90 -1.23
N LYS A 84 15.60 4.58 -0.26
CA LYS A 84 15.34 5.99 0.07
C LYS A 84 15.43 6.89 -1.16
N SER A 85 16.53 6.83 -1.91
CA SER A 85 16.74 7.68 -3.09
C SER A 85 15.66 7.50 -4.16
N PHE A 86 15.19 6.25 -4.35
CA PHE A 86 14.08 5.96 -5.26
C PHE A 86 12.77 6.60 -4.79
N LEU A 87 12.46 6.49 -3.50
CA LEU A 87 11.26 7.11 -2.91
C LEU A 87 11.32 8.64 -2.97
N GLU A 88 12.48 9.24 -2.67
CA GLU A 88 12.73 10.67 -2.79
C GLU A 88 12.53 11.18 -4.22
N GLU A 89 13.06 10.45 -5.22
CA GLU A 89 12.85 10.77 -6.63
C GLU A 89 11.37 10.74 -6.99
N LYS A 90 10.65 9.68 -6.58
CA LYS A 90 9.21 9.54 -6.87
C LYS A 90 8.38 10.65 -6.24
N ILE A 91 8.70 11.06 -5.01
CA ILE A 91 8.06 12.19 -4.33
C ILE A 91 8.35 13.51 -5.06
N SER A 92 9.58 13.72 -5.52
CA SER A 92 9.98 14.95 -6.21
C SER A 92 9.22 15.17 -7.52
N GLN A 93 8.93 14.06 -8.22
CA GLN A 93 8.22 14.03 -9.49
C GLN A 93 6.70 14.17 -9.38
N ALA A 94 6.13 14.15 -8.18
CA ALA A 94 4.70 14.30 -7.93
C ALA A 94 4.37 15.70 -7.42
N ASP A 95 3.12 16.14 -7.57
CA ASP A 95 2.65 17.40 -6.99
C ASP A 95 2.23 17.20 -5.52
N ALA A 96 1.75 16.01 -5.19
CA ALA A 96 1.37 15.61 -3.85
C ALA A 96 1.57 14.11 -3.59
N VAL A 97 1.63 13.76 -2.31
CA VAL A 97 1.85 12.41 -1.80
C VAL A 97 0.59 11.94 -1.09
N ILE A 98 0.20 10.67 -1.27
CA ILE A 98 -0.86 10.00 -0.53
C ILE A 98 -0.21 8.88 0.27
N LEU A 99 -0.41 8.88 1.60
CA LEU A 99 0.11 7.85 2.50
C LEU A 99 -1.02 7.02 3.09
N GLU A 100 -0.70 5.75 3.34
CA GLU A 100 -1.49 4.84 4.15
C GLU A 100 -1.42 5.23 5.64
N ASP A 101 -2.54 5.11 6.37
CA ASP A 101 -2.60 5.31 7.82
C ASP A 101 -1.95 4.15 8.61
N VAL A 102 -1.69 4.40 9.89
CA VAL A 102 -1.50 3.33 10.88
C VAL A 102 -2.81 3.09 11.60
N ILE A 103 -3.12 1.81 11.85
CA ILE A 103 -4.30 1.43 12.64
C ILE A 103 -4.28 2.15 13.99
N GLY A 104 -5.32 2.95 14.26
CA GLY A 104 -5.50 3.66 15.53
C GLY A 104 -4.65 4.92 15.69
N GLY A 105 -3.96 5.38 14.65
CA GLY A 105 -3.00 6.47 14.73
C GLY A 105 -3.11 7.52 13.64
N ASN A 106 -2.02 8.23 13.45
CA ASN A 106 -1.69 9.04 12.28
C ASN A 106 -0.45 8.41 11.62
N PHE A 107 -0.24 8.62 10.32
CA PHE A 107 0.98 8.20 9.64
C PHE A 107 2.26 8.74 10.33
N TRP A 108 2.18 9.88 11.02
CA TRP A 108 3.28 10.44 11.84
C TRP A 108 3.72 9.55 13.01
N ASP A 109 2.84 8.65 13.46
CA ASP A 109 3.13 7.71 14.55
C ASP A 109 3.91 6.48 14.06
N HIS A 110 3.97 6.24 12.74
CA HIS A 110 4.82 5.20 12.14
C HIS A 110 6.19 5.74 11.79
N GLU A 111 7.28 5.07 12.17
CA GLU A 111 8.62 5.53 11.79
C GLU A 111 8.79 5.61 10.26
N PHE A 112 8.37 4.56 9.53
CA PHE A 112 8.47 4.52 8.06
C PHE A 112 7.72 5.68 7.40
N TYR A 113 6.42 5.84 7.69
CA TYR A 113 5.60 6.87 7.05
C TYR A 113 5.95 8.28 7.52
N ARG A 114 6.38 8.46 8.78
CA ARG A 114 6.93 9.74 9.24
C ARG A 114 8.13 10.17 8.40
N LYS A 115 9.10 9.28 8.15
CA LYS A 115 10.27 9.61 7.31
C LYS A 115 9.87 10.01 5.88
N ILE A 116 8.88 9.32 5.30
CA ILE A 116 8.32 9.68 3.99
C ILE A 116 7.63 11.06 4.03
N GLY A 117 6.85 11.33 5.08
CA GLY A 117 6.22 12.63 5.30
C GLY A 117 7.23 13.76 5.50
N GLU A 118 8.35 13.51 6.20
CA GLU A 118 9.46 14.45 6.36
C GLU A 118 10.13 14.77 5.02
N ILE A 119 10.38 13.75 4.18
CA ILE A 119 10.89 13.94 2.81
C ILE A 119 9.92 14.81 2.00
N ALA A 120 8.64 14.47 1.97
CA ALA A 120 7.62 15.21 1.23
C ALA A 120 7.53 16.67 1.71
N SER A 121 7.55 16.90 3.02
CA SER A 121 7.55 18.23 3.64
C SER A 121 8.79 19.04 3.27
N SER A 122 9.98 18.42 3.28
CA SER A 122 11.24 19.07 2.88
C SER A 122 11.22 19.53 1.41
N GLN A 123 10.45 18.84 0.57
CA GLN A 123 10.23 19.15 -0.84
C GLN A 123 8.97 20.00 -1.09
N GLN A 124 8.37 20.55 -0.03
CA GLN A 124 7.15 21.37 -0.09
C GLN A 124 5.95 20.68 -0.77
N LYS A 125 5.89 19.35 -0.69
CA LYS A 125 4.77 18.57 -1.23
C LYS A 125 3.63 18.51 -0.22
N LYS A 126 2.40 18.56 -0.72
CA LYS A 126 1.22 18.24 0.11
C LYS A 126 1.20 16.74 0.40
N VAL A 127 0.84 16.38 1.62
CA VAL A 127 0.69 14.98 2.04
C VAL A 127 -0.76 14.77 2.43
N TYR A 128 -1.38 13.77 1.83
CA TYR A 128 -2.75 13.37 2.11
C TYR A 128 -2.79 11.98 2.76
N GLN A 129 -3.83 11.76 3.55
CA GLN A 129 -4.12 10.48 4.18
C GLN A 129 -5.56 10.06 3.87
N THR A 130 -5.75 8.87 3.28
CA THR A 130 -7.04 8.48 2.68
C THR A 130 -7.81 7.40 3.45
N ASP A 131 -7.18 6.67 4.36
CA ASP A 131 -7.76 5.52 5.06
C ASP A 131 -7.75 5.65 6.58
N THR A 132 -8.23 6.78 7.10
CA THR A 132 -8.05 7.07 8.54
C THR A 132 -8.94 6.21 9.44
N ILE A 133 -8.34 5.29 10.21
CA ILE A 133 -9.07 4.35 11.08
C ILE A 133 -8.62 4.56 12.53
N ARG A 134 -9.35 5.42 13.26
CA ARG A 134 -8.98 5.80 14.64
C ARG A 134 -9.29 4.75 15.71
N ARG A 135 -10.25 3.85 15.45
CA ARG A 135 -10.68 2.86 16.44
C ARG A 135 -10.19 1.48 16.03
N LEU A 136 -9.71 0.71 17.01
CA LEU A 136 -9.32 -0.68 16.80
C LEU A 136 -10.49 -1.46 16.19
N PRO A 137 -10.27 -2.18 15.08
CA PRO A 137 -11.33 -2.93 14.39
C PRO A 137 -11.88 -4.09 15.23
N GLY A 138 -11.26 -4.42 16.37
CA GLY A 138 -11.64 -5.56 17.23
C GLY A 138 -13.12 -5.59 17.62
N PHE A 139 -13.77 -4.44 17.85
CA PHE A 139 -15.21 -4.42 18.13
C PHE A 139 -16.05 -4.81 16.91
N VAL A 140 -15.66 -4.36 15.70
CA VAL A 140 -16.35 -4.73 14.46
C VAL A 140 -16.09 -6.18 14.11
N ASP A 141 -14.84 -6.65 14.26
CA ASP A 141 -14.47 -8.06 14.08
C ASP A 141 -15.31 -8.96 15.01
N LEU A 142 -15.48 -8.59 16.29
CA LEU A 142 -16.31 -9.34 17.24
C LEU A 142 -17.79 -9.35 16.85
N LEU A 143 -18.36 -8.20 16.49
CA LEU A 143 -19.77 -8.12 16.06
C LEU A 143 -20.01 -8.97 14.81
N GLN A 144 -19.08 -8.93 13.86
CA GLN A 144 -19.13 -9.71 12.64
C GLN A 144 -19.04 -11.21 12.92
N GLU A 145 -18.17 -11.63 13.83
CA GLU A 145 -18.05 -13.02 14.24
C GLU A 145 -19.34 -13.53 14.90
N VAL A 146 -19.86 -12.78 15.89
CA VAL A 146 -21.10 -13.13 16.58
C VAL A 146 -22.27 -13.19 15.61
N ALA A 147 -22.40 -12.21 14.71
CA ALA A 147 -23.44 -12.20 13.68
C ALA A 147 -23.28 -13.38 12.72
N GLY A 148 -22.04 -13.67 12.28
CA GLY A 148 -21.72 -14.78 11.39
C GLY A 148 -22.10 -16.13 11.98
N VAL A 149 -21.63 -16.43 13.20
CA VAL A 149 -21.96 -17.67 13.92
C VAL A 149 -23.47 -17.78 14.16
N SER A 150 -24.13 -16.69 14.57
CA SER A 150 -25.57 -16.69 14.80
C SER A 150 -26.36 -17.04 13.53
N LEU A 151 -25.98 -16.47 12.39
CA LEU A 151 -26.62 -16.77 11.09
C LEU A 151 -26.36 -18.20 10.64
N ILE A 152 -25.18 -18.76 10.90
CA ILE A 152 -24.88 -20.18 10.66
C ILE A 152 -25.81 -21.07 11.49
N VAL A 153 -25.90 -20.83 12.80
CA VAL A 153 -26.72 -21.62 13.72
C VAL A 153 -28.20 -21.52 13.36
N LEU A 154 -28.70 -20.31 13.08
CA LEU A 154 -30.09 -20.10 12.64
C LEU A 154 -30.37 -20.78 11.29
N GLY A 155 -29.45 -20.67 10.32
CA GLY A 155 -29.56 -21.32 9.02
C GLY A 155 -29.69 -22.85 9.15
N PHE A 156 -28.85 -23.49 9.97
CA PHE A 156 -28.96 -24.92 10.28
C PHE A 156 -30.29 -25.29 10.96
N SER A 157 -30.72 -24.50 11.94
CA SER A 157 -31.95 -24.76 12.70
C SER A 157 -33.20 -24.67 11.81
N VAL A 158 -33.24 -23.69 10.89
CA VAL A 158 -34.35 -23.52 9.94
C VAL A 158 -34.31 -24.58 8.83
N GLY A 159 -33.12 -25.05 8.44
CA GLY A 159 -32.96 -26.12 7.46
C GLY A 159 -33.55 -27.45 7.94
N LEU A 160 -33.39 -27.76 9.23
CA LEU A 160 -34.02 -28.92 9.86
C LEU A 160 -35.56 -28.88 9.84
N LEU A 161 -36.16 -27.69 9.73
CA LEU A 161 -37.60 -27.47 9.67
C LEU A 161 -38.17 -27.46 8.24
N GLY A 162 -37.37 -27.78 7.21
CA GLY A 162 -37.84 -27.98 5.84
C GLY A 162 -37.91 -26.72 4.96
N PHE A 163 -37.44 -25.57 5.42
CA PHE A 163 -37.39 -24.32 4.64
C PHE A 163 -36.05 -24.15 3.91
N GLY A 164 -35.80 -25.01 2.90
CA GLY A 164 -34.48 -25.22 2.30
C GLY A 164 -33.78 -24.01 1.66
N LEU A 165 -34.50 -23.01 1.14
CA LEU A 165 -33.87 -21.83 0.50
C LEU A 165 -33.40 -20.78 1.51
N GLY A 166 -34.18 -20.54 2.58
CA GLY A 166 -33.82 -19.60 3.63
C GLY A 166 -32.63 -20.10 4.47
N SER A 167 -32.55 -21.40 4.71
CA SER A 167 -31.43 -22.02 5.43
C SER A 167 -30.10 -21.88 4.69
N LEU A 168 -30.08 -22.08 3.36
CA LEU A 168 -28.88 -21.94 2.55
C LEU A 168 -28.39 -20.50 2.49
N GLY A 169 -29.31 -19.53 2.36
CA GLY A 169 -28.98 -18.10 2.37
C GLY A 169 -28.39 -17.64 3.70
N GLY A 170 -29.02 -18.02 4.82
CA GLY A 170 -28.54 -17.68 6.17
C GLY A 170 -27.19 -18.29 6.48
N THR A 171 -27.00 -19.59 6.21
CA THR A 171 -25.73 -20.27 6.48
C THR A 171 -24.60 -19.71 5.61
N SER A 172 -24.83 -19.47 4.31
CA SER A 172 -23.78 -18.93 3.44
C SER A 172 -23.34 -17.53 3.87
N LEU A 173 -24.28 -16.61 4.11
CA LEU A 173 -23.96 -15.27 4.61
C LEU A 173 -23.23 -15.34 5.97
N GLY A 174 -23.68 -16.21 6.86
CA GLY A 174 -23.04 -16.41 8.16
C GLY A 174 -21.60 -16.91 8.05
N VAL A 175 -21.32 -17.85 7.15
CA VAL A 175 -19.96 -18.33 6.84
C VAL A 175 -19.08 -17.20 6.33
N TYR A 176 -19.58 -16.35 5.43
CA TYR A 176 -18.79 -15.23 4.89
C TYR A 176 -18.45 -14.18 5.96
N LEU A 177 -19.41 -13.84 6.83
CA LEU A 177 -19.17 -12.94 7.94
C LEU A 177 -18.14 -13.54 8.91
N PHE A 178 -18.34 -14.80 9.32
CA PHE A 178 -17.39 -15.48 10.21
C PHE A 178 -15.99 -15.54 9.59
N LEU A 179 -15.84 -16.02 8.35
CA LEU A 179 -14.54 -16.12 7.67
C LEU A 179 -13.88 -14.77 7.38
N GLY A 180 -14.58 -13.66 7.59
CA GLY A 180 -14.02 -12.31 7.50
C GLY A 180 -13.53 -11.76 8.85
N SER A 181 -13.95 -12.34 9.99
CA SER A 181 -13.49 -11.94 11.33
C SER A 181 -12.03 -12.33 11.57
N HIS A 182 -11.45 -11.89 12.69
CA HIS A 182 -10.08 -12.25 13.07
C HIS A 182 -9.86 -13.77 13.07
N ASP A 183 -10.72 -14.50 13.78
CA ASP A 183 -10.63 -15.96 13.91
C ASP A 183 -10.93 -16.67 12.59
N GLY A 184 -11.87 -16.15 11.82
CA GLY A 184 -12.15 -16.66 10.48
C GLY A 184 -10.98 -16.49 9.51
N ARG A 185 -10.24 -15.38 9.61
CA ARG A 185 -9.01 -15.15 8.82
C ARG A 185 -7.91 -16.14 9.19
N ALA A 186 -7.71 -16.41 10.48
CA ALA A 186 -6.75 -17.42 10.95
C ALA A 186 -7.12 -18.82 10.42
N LEU A 187 -8.41 -19.19 10.48
CA LEU A 187 -8.90 -20.44 9.91
C LEU A 187 -8.69 -20.49 8.39
N ARG A 188 -8.98 -19.40 7.67
CA ARG A 188 -8.78 -19.31 6.23
C ARG A 188 -7.31 -19.48 5.85
N TYR A 189 -6.38 -18.90 6.61
CA TYR A 189 -4.94 -19.06 6.40
C TYR A 189 -4.49 -20.52 6.55
N LEU A 190 -5.05 -21.25 7.52
CA LEU A 190 -4.77 -22.67 7.70
C LEU A 190 -5.29 -23.53 6.53
N ILE A 191 -6.45 -23.17 5.98
CA ILE A 191 -7.10 -23.92 4.88
C ILE A 191 -6.47 -23.58 3.51
N HIS A 192 -6.22 -22.30 3.25
CA HIS A 192 -5.74 -21.80 1.97
C HIS A 192 -4.28 -21.35 2.10
N LYS A 193 -3.36 -22.32 2.11
CA LYS A 193 -1.93 -22.06 1.85
C LYS A 193 -1.74 -21.65 0.38
N GLY A 194 -2.04 -20.40 0.03
CA GLY A 194 -1.53 -19.82 -1.23
C GLY A 194 -2.53 -19.21 -2.22
N SER A 195 -3.67 -18.66 -1.78
CA SER A 195 -4.51 -17.85 -2.68
C SER A 195 -5.03 -16.63 -1.94
N HIS A 196 -4.47 -15.46 -2.27
CA HIS A 196 -4.86 -14.19 -1.67
C HIS A 196 -6.14 -13.58 -2.25
N TYR A 197 -6.63 -14.01 -3.43
CA TYR A 197 -7.80 -13.37 -4.08
C TYR A 197 -8.62 -14.32 -4.99
N GLY A 198 -9.84 -14.69 -4.56
CA GLY A 198 -10.84 -15.46 -5.33
C GLY A 198 -12.25 -14.84 -5.26
N LEU A 199 -13.28 -15.56 -5.73
CA LEU A 199 -14.71 -15.18 -5.60
C LEU A 199 -15.10 -14.95 -4.12
N ASP A 200 -14.41 -15.65 -3.22
CA ASP A 200 -14.50 -15.48 -1.78
C ASP A 200 -14.07 -14.09 -1.29
N ASN A 201 -13.33 -13.31 -2.10
CA ASN A 201 -13.02 -11.91 -1.79
C ASN A 201 -14.04 -10.92 -2.34
N LEU A 202 -14.98 -11.31 -3.18
CA LEU A 202 -16.12 -10.46 -3.50
C LEU A 202 -17.07 -10.34 -2.30
N LEU A 203 -17.15 -11.41 -1.50
CA LEU A 203 -18.02 -11.53 -0.33
C LEU A 203 -17.25 -11.53 1.00
N SER A 204 -15.91 -11.66 0.99
CA SER A 204 -15.15 -11.54 2.23
C SER A 204 -15.22 -10.09 2.73
N TYR A 205 -15.68 -10.00 3.95
CA TYR A 205 -15.69 -8.78 4.72
C TYR A 205 -14.36 -8.76 5.50
N GLY A 206 -13.33 -8.18 4.91
CA GLY A 206 -11.98 -8.15 5.46
C GLY A 206 -11.48 -6.73 5.67
N TYR A 207 -10.79 -6.51 6.78
CA TYR A 207 -10.22 -5.21 7.12
C TYR A 207 -9.26 -4.66 6.05
N THR A 208 -8.37 -5.52 5.51
CA THR A 208 -7.45 -5.14 4.42
C THR A 208 -8.21 -4.68 3.17
N ASP A 209 -9.22 -5.45 2.74
CA ASP A 209 -10.04 -5.12 1.57
C ASP A 209 -10.87 -3.83 1.78
N TYR A 210 -11.33 -3.59 3.02
CA TYR A 210 -11.93 -2.31 3.39
C TYR A 210 -10.95 -1.15 3.19
N ARG A 211 -9.70 -1.30 3.64
CA ARG A 211 -8.66 -0.27 3.46
C ARG A 211 -8.39 -0.04 1.98
N ASP A 212 -8.21 -1.10 1.19
CA ASP A 212 -7.97 -0.99 -0.25
C ASP A 212 -9.09 -0.23 -0.97
N ALA A 213 -10.35 -0.55 -0.65
CA ALA A 213 -11.51 0.13 -1.20
C ALA A 213 -11.58 1.61 -0.75
N THR A 214 -11.17 1.90 0.49
CA THR A 214 -11.16 3.25 1.07
C THR A 214 -10.06 4.11 0.47
N ILE A 215 -8.84 3.59 0.34
CA ILE A 215 -7.71 4.27 -0.32
C ILE A 215 -8.09 4.58 -1.77
N ALA A 216 -8.63 3.60 -2.51
CA ALA A 216 -9.06 3.83 -3.89
C ALA A 216 -10.17 4.90 -4.01
N ASP A 217 -11.09 4.97 -3.04
CA ASP A 217 -12.13 6.00 -3.00
C ASP A 217 -11.54 7.39 -2.68
N GLY A 218 -10.58 7.45 -1.75
CA GLY A 218 -9.87 8.68 -1.41
C GLY A 218 -9.01 9.22 -2.55
N ILE A 219 -8.31 8.35 -3.29
CA ILE A 219 -7.57 8.71 -4.51
C ILE A 219 -8.52 9.31 -5.55
N ASP A 220 -9.66 8.66 -5.83
CA ASP A 220 -10.62 9.14 -6.82
C ASP A 220 -11.21 10.51 -6.44
N LYS A 221 -11.56 10.71 -5.16
CA LYS A 221 -12.01 12.00 -4.62
C LYS A 221 -10.93 13.07 -4.76
N LEU A 222 -9.70 12.79 -4.36
CA LEU A 222 -8.58 13.74 -4.48
C LEU A 222 -8.32 14.12 -5.94
N CYS A 223 -8.41 13.17 -6.88
CA CYS A 223 -8.26 13.46 -8.30
C CYS A 223 -9.42 14.27 -8.88
N HIS A 224 -10.60 14.22 -8.25
CA HIS A 224 -11.78 14.98 -8.67
C HIS A 224 -11.82 16.40 -8.08
N GLU A 225 -11.38 16.56 -6.83
CA GLU A 225 -11.60 17.77 -6.03
C GLU A 225 -10.39 18.73 -6.00
N ASN A 226 -9.19 18.30 -6.40
CA ASN A 226 -8.00 19.14 -6.31
C ASN A 226 -7.71 19.91 -7.60
N ASP A 227 -8.08 21.19 -7.60
CA ASP A 227 -7.68 22.14 -8.64
C ASP A 227 -6.15 22.30 -8.68
N GLY A 228 -5.53 21.84 -9.76
CA GLY A 228 -4.12 22.09 -10.08
C GLY A 228 -3.16 20.93 -9.81
N ILE A 229 -3.58 19.86 -9.14
CA ILE A 229 -2.76 18.65 -9.01
C ILE A 229 -2.88 17.83 -10.29
N LYS A 230 -1.74 17.55 -10.94
CA LYS A 230 -1.66 16.72 -12.15
C LYS A 230 -1.09 15.35 -11.88
N LYS A 231 -0.31 15.21 -10.79
CA LYS A 231 0.35 13.96 -10.46
C LYS A 231 0.38 13.66 -8.96
N PHE A 232 -0.13 12.50 -8.58
CA PHE A 232 0.00 11.94 -7.24
C PHE A 232 1.02 10.80 -7.21
N VAL A 233 1.69 10.64 -6.07
CA VAL A 233 2.34 9.38 -5.69
C VAL A 233 1.69 8.82 -4.43
N CYS A 234 1.22 7.58 -4.50
CA CYS A 234 0.62 6.84 -3.39
C CYS A 234 1.65 5.83 -2.87
N ILE A 235 1.96 5.86 -1.58
CA ILE A 235 2.94 4.95 -0.95
C ILE A 235 2.22 4.17 0.16
N HIS A 236 2.14 2.85 0.00
CA HIS A 236 1.45 1.94 0.92
C HIS A 236 2.13 0.57 0.98
N GLY A 237 1.76 -0.28 1.94
CA GLY A 237 2.21 -1.67 1.99
C GLY A 237 2.00 -2.39 0.66
N ASN A 238 2.96 -3.22 0.25
CA ASN A 238 2.98 -3.84 -1.08
C ASN A 238 1.68 -4.60 -1.42
N ASP A 239 1.10 -5.27 -0.43
CA ASP A 239 -0.11 -6.10 -0.59
C ASP A 239 -1.36 -5.30 -1.00
N HIS A 240 -1.35 -3.98 -0.83
CA HIS A 240 -2.46 -3.08 -1.18
C HIS A 240 -2.45 -2.66 -2.67
N SER A 241 -1.32 -2.78 -3.37
CA SER A 241 -1.10 -2.16 -4.69
C SER A 241 -2.10 -2.63 -5.77
N GLU A 242 -2.19 -3.94 -5.99
CA GLU A 242 -3.08 -4.50 -7.02
C GLU A 242 -4.57 -4.37 -6.63
N PRO A 243 -4.98 -4.62 -5.37
CA PRO A 243 -6.36 -4.34 -4.93
C PRO A 243 -6.80 -2.88 -5.16
N ILE A 244 -5.98 -1.89 -4.79
CA ILE A 244 -6.28 -0.47 -4.99
C ILE A 244 -6.50 -0.19 -6.49
N LYS A 245 -5.57 -0.62 -7.35
CA LYS A 245 -5.70 -0.51 -8.81
C LYS A 245 -6.97 -1.16 -9.33
N LYS A 246 -7.31 -2.36 -8.84
CA LYS A 246 -8.55 -3.05 -9.21
C LYS A 246 -9.78 -2.22 -8.84
N TYR A 247 -9.81 -1.62 -7.66
CA TYR A 247 -10.91 -0.76 -7.23
C TYR A 247 -10.99 0.56 -8.01
N LEU A 248 -9.85 1.16 -8.35
CA LEU A 248 -9.80 2.35 -9.22
C LEU A 248 -10.38 2.06 -10.60
N LYS A 249 -10.09 0.90 -11.18
CA LYS A 249 -10.63 0.48 -12.50
C LYS A 249 -12.09 0.06 -12.47
N ASN A 250 -12.64 -0.26 -11.30
CA ASN A 250 -13.98 -0.82 -11.15
C ASN A 250 -14.81 -0.02 -10.12
N PRO A 251 -15.24 1.21 -10.44
CA PRO A 251 -15.96 2.07 -9.49
C PRO A 251 -17.28 1.47 -9.00
N THR A 252 -17.99 0.70 -9.84
CA THR A 252 -19.21 -0.02 -9.43
C THR A 252 -18.91 -1.06 -8.34
N LEU A 253 -17.85 -1.84 -8.53
CA LEU A 253 -17.41 -2.82 -7.53
C LEU A 253 -17.01 -2.13 -6.23
N ARG A 254 -16.21 -1.05 -6.31
CA ARG A 254 -15.82 -0.25 -5.15
C ARG A 254 -17.04 0.27 -4.40
N LYS A 255 -18.04 0.83 -5.08
CA LYS A 255 -19.29 1.31 -4.48
C LYS A 255 -20.07 0.21 -3.77
N ILE A 256 -20.25 -0.96 -4.42
CA ILE A 256 -20.92 -2.12 -3.81
C ILE A 256 -20.18 -2.56 -2.54
N LYS A 257 -18.84 -2.64 -2.60
CA LYS A 257 -18.01 -3.00 -1.47
C LYS A 257 -18.09 -1.99 -0.32
N ARG A 258 -18.02 -0.70 -0.60
CA ARG A 258 -18.18 0.36 0.40
C ARG A 258 -19.52 0.27 1.12
N LEU A 259 -20.61 -0.09 0.43
CA LEU A 259 -21.90 -0.36 1.08
C LEU A 259 -21.82 -1.54 2.04
N THR A 260 -21.10 -2.61 1.67
CA THR A 260 -20.91 -3.74 2.59
C THR A 260 -20.12 -3.31 3.83
N TYR A 261 -19.18 -2.37 3.72
CA TYR A 261 -18.33 -1.93 4.83
C TYR A 261 -18.89 -0.82 5.73
N LEU A 262 -20.20 -0.56 5.66
CA LEU A 262 -20.83 0.45 6.51
C LEU A 262 -20.47 0.32 8.01
N PRO A 263 -20.35 -0.88 8.61
CA PRO A 263 -19.93 -0.97 10.02
C PRO A 263 -18.50 -0.48 10.27
N PHE A 264 -17.57 -0.64 9.33
CA PHE A 264 -16.23 -0.04 9.45
C PHE A 264 -16.29 1.48 9.31
N ASP A 265 -17.15 1.99 8.41
CA ASP A 265 -17.33 3.43 8.23
C ASP A 265 -17.90 4.14 9.47
N LEU A 266 -18.67 3.43 10.31
CA LEU A 266 -19.16 3.95 11.59
C LEU A 266 -18.04 4.18 12.62
N ILE A 267 -16.90 3.49 12.48
CA ILE A 267 -15.77 3.59 13.41
C ILE A 267 -14.54 4.27 12.82
N ALA A 268 -14.46 4.40 11.50
CA ALA A 268 -13.42 5.15 10.81
C ALA A 268 -13.67 6.67 10.95
N SER A 269 -12.60 7.48 10.99
CA SER A 269 -12.78 8.93 10.85
C SER A 269 -12.79 9.27 9.37
N GLN A 270 -13.81 9.99 8.90
CA GLN A 270 -14.04 10.15 7.46
C GLN A 270 -13.30 11.29 6.74
N PRO A 271 -12.66 12.29 7.38
CA PRO A 271 -12.00 13.31 6.57
C PRO A 271 -10.67 12.77 6.04
N ILE A 272 -10.50 12.85 4.72
CA ILE A 272 -9.17 12.88 4.11
C ILE A 272 -8.42 14.02 4.79
N ARG A 273 -7.23 13.72 5.31
CA ARG A 273 -6.38 14.71 6.01
C ARG A 273 -5.24 15.16 5.14
#